data_AF-A0A363RHY7-F1
#
_entry.id   AF-A0A363RHY7-F1
#
_cell.length_a   1.000
_cell.length_b   1.000
_cell.length_c   1.000
_cell.angle_alpha   90.00
_cell.angle_beta   90.00
_cell.angle_gamma   90.00
#
_symmetry.space_group_name_H-M   'P 1'
#
loop_
_entity.id
_entity.type
_entity.pdbx_description
1 polymer ?
#
loop_
_entity_poly.entity_id
_entity_poly.type
_entity_poly.pdbx_seq_one_letter_code
_entity_poly.pdbx_strand_id
1 'polypeptide(L)' 'MALYKHGNRLTQSNDAAFDTTHTPGTAAPHPGIYRCTNCGDEIAIAGGHTLPPQNHKQHNPNNGRIAWQLLVYPVQQ' A
#
# COMPACT_ATOMS: atom_id res chain seq x y z
N MET A 1 -1.37 8.88 5.82
CA MET A 1 -1.25 9.47 4.47
C MET A 1 0.22 9.72 4.21
N ALA A 2 0.76 9.14 3.14
CA ALA A 2 2.16 9.25 2.78
C ALA A 2 2.59 10.72 2.64
N LEU A 3 3.73 11.06 3.24
CA LEU A 3 4.29 12.41 3.21
C LEU A 3 5.42 12.47 2.19
N TYR A 4 5.49 13.58 1.44
CA TYR A 4 6.55 13.83 0.47
C TYR A 4 7.07 15.27 0.58
N LYS A 5 8.38 15.45 0.38
CA LYS A 5 9.03 16.77 0.34
C LYS A 5 9.33 17.25 -1.08
N HIS A 6 9.72 16.33 -1.97
CA HIS A 6 10.22 16.62 -3.32
C HIS A 6 9.26 16.09 -4.38
N GLY A 7 8.07 16.70 -4.49
CA GLY A 7 7.04 16.26 -5.46
C GLY A 7 7.48 16.33 -6.91
N ASN A 8 8.45 17.19 -7.25
CA ASN A 8 9.09 17.25 -8.56
C ASN A 8 9.91 16.00 -8.95
N ARG A 9 10.15 15.09 -7.99
CA ARG A 9 10.78 13.78 -8.22
C ARG A 9 9.76 12.64 -8.29
N LEU A 10 8.47 12.98 -8.33
CA LEU A 10 7.38 12.02 -8.52
C LEU A 10 6.68 12.32 -9.83
N THR A 11 6.33 11.26 -10.55
CA THR A 11 5.47 11.34 -11.73
C THR A 11 4.10 10.81 -11.36
N GLN A 12 3.07 11.63 -11.54
CA GLN A 12 1.70 11.13 -11.42
C GLN A 12 1.44 10.10 -12.53
N SER A 13 0.80 8.99 -12.18
CA SER A 13 0.37 7.96 -13.13
C SER A 13 -1.06 7.55 -12.81
N ASN A 14 -1.79 7.11 -13.85
CA ASN A 14 -3.13 6.53 -13.75
C ASN A 14 -3.09 5.01 -13.99
N ASP A 15 -1.98 4.37 -13.63
CA ASP A 15 -1.81 2.92 -13.72
C ASP A 15 -2.88 2.20 -12.87
N ALA A 16 -3.52 1.17 -13.45
CA ALA A 16 -4.55 0.38 -12.77
C ALA A 16 -4.03 -0.34 -11.51
N ALA A 17 -2.71 -0.47 -11.34
CA ALA A 17 -2.11 -0.97 -10.11
C ALA A 17 -2.51 -0.15 -8.87
N PHE A 18 -2.81 1.15 -9.02
CA PHE A 18 -3.26 2.03 -7.93
C PHE A 18 -4.73 1.79 -7.55
N ASP A 19 -5.53 1.23 -8.44
CA ASP A 19 -6.97 0.97 -8.22
C ASP A 19 -7.23 -0.40 -7.59
N THR A 20 -6.22 -1.29 -7.64
CA THR A 20 -6.36 -2.67 -7.16
C THR A 20 -6.19 -2.74 -5.64
N THR A 21 -7.03 -3.55 -4.99
CA THR A 21 -6.91 -3.87 -3.56
C THR A 21 -6.46 -5.31 -3.35
N HIS A 22 -5.62 -5.53 -2.34
CA HIS A 22 -5.05 -6.83 -2.05
C HIS A 22 -5.35 -7.25 -0.60
N THR A 23 -5.75 -8.51 -0.43
CA THR A 23 -5.87 -9.10 0.91
C THR A 23 -4.49 -9.38 1.49
N PRO A 24 -4.37 -9.47 2.82
CA PRO A 24 -3.17 -10.03 3.41
C PRO A 24 -2.79 -11.40 2.89
N GLY A 25 -1.51 -11.75 2.98
CA GLY A 25 -0.97 -12.98 2.42
C GLY A 25 -0.64 -12.88 0.93
N THR A 26 -1.15 -11.85 0.23
CA THR A 26 -0.81 -11.58 -1.17
C THR A 26 0.63 -11.07 -1.27
N ALA A 27 1.42 -11.59 -2.20
CA ALA A 27 2.71 -11.02 -2.56
C ALA A 27 2.50 -9.65 -3.22
N ALA A 28 3.20 -8.62 -2.74
CA ALA A 28 3.07 -7.26 -3.26
C ALA A 28 3.47 -7.20 -4.75
N PRO A 29 2.56 -6.85 -5.67
CA PRO A 29 2.89 -6.81 -7.09
C PRO A 29 3.95 -5.76 -7.43
N HIS A 30 3.98 -4.67 -6.66
CA HIS A 30 4.98 -3.62 -6.79
C HIS A 30 5.65 -3.36 -5.44
N PRO A 31 6.95 -3.05 -5.41
CA PRO A 31 7.54 -2.41 -4.23
C PRO A 31 6.89 -1.04 -4.02
N GLY A 32 6.70 -0.61 -2.78
CA GLY A 32 6.13 0.71 -2.56
C GLY A 32 5.47 0.91 -1.22
N ILE A 33 4.70 1.99 -1.14
CA ILE A 33 3.86 2.30 0.02
C ILE A 33 2.44 1.87 -0.29
N TYR A 34 1.88 1.03 0.58
CA TYR A 34 0.49 0.60 0.53
C TYR A 34 -0.30 1.18 1.70
N ARG A 35 -1.56 1.52 1.47
CA ARG A 35 -2.52 1.99 2.46
C ARG A 35 -3.63 0.98 2.65
N CYS A 36 -4.03 0.74 3.90
CA CYS A 36 -5.24 0.01 4.20
C CYS A 36 -6.46 0.87 3.87
N THR A 37 -7.36 0.37 3.02
CA THR A 37 -8.56 1.12 2.62
C THR A 37 -9.55 1.35 3.77
N ASN A 38 -9.50 0.53 4.82
CA ASN A 38 -10.45 0.57 5.94
C ASN A 38 -9.98 1.41 7.15
N CYS A 39 -8.73 1.29 7.59
CA CYS A 39 -8.21 2.10 8.71
C CYS A 39 -7.31 3.26 8.27
N GLY A 40 -6.81 3.25 7.03
CA GLY A 40 -5.89 4.26 6.52
C GLY A 40 -4.43 4.10 6.92
N ASP A 41 -4.06 3.05 7.67
CA ASP A 41 -2.66 2.75 8.00
C ASP A 41 -1.84 2.44 6.76
N GLU A 42 -0.55 2.74 6.84
CA GLU A 42 0.37 2.65 5.72
C GLU A 42 1.58 1.79 6.06
N ILE A 43 2.06 1.06 5.06
CA ILE A 43 3.27 0.24 5.15
C ILE A 43 4.15 0.50 3.94
N ALA A 44 5.46 0.33 4.11
CA ALA A 44 6.39 0.18 3.00
C ALA A 44 6.76 -1.30 2.84
N ILE A 45 6.76 -1.81 1.62
CA ILE A 45 7.05 -3.22 1.35
C ILE A 45 7.84 -3.37 0.04
N ALA A 46 8.76 -4.34 -0.01
CA ALA A 46 9.46 -4.72 -1.23
C ALA A 46 8.55 -5.56 -2.15
N GLY A 47 8.78 -5.48 -3.46
CA GLY A 47 8.03 -6.28 -4.44
C GLY A 47 8.23 -7.78 -4.18
N GLY A 48 7.16 -8.56 -4.34
CA GLY A 48 7.16 -10.00 -4.07
C GLY A 48 7.06 -10.38 -2.59
N HIS A 49 7.28 -9.45 -1.65
CA HIS A 49 7.09 -9.74 -0.22
C HIS A 49 5.60 -9.77 0.15
N THR A 50 5.27 -10.55 1.18
CA THR A 50 3.89 -10.78 1.59
C THR A 50 3.29 -9.60 2.35
N LEU A 51 2.14 -9.12 1.89
CA LEU A 51 1.35 -8.10 2.57
C LEU A 51 0.86 -8.60 3.94
N PRO A 52 1.06 -7.83 5.03
CA PRO A 52 0.93 -8.31 6.39
C PRO A 52 -0.53 -8.52 6.82
N PRO A 53 -0.81 -9.53 7.67
CA PRO A 53 -2.17 -9.93 8.05
C PRO A 53 -2.82 -9.25 9.24
N GLN A 54 -2.11 -8.49 10.09
CA GLN A 54 -2.67 -7.68 11.19
C GLN A 54 -1.52 -7.15 12.07
N ASN A 55 -1.59 -5.89 12.48
CA ASN A 55 -1.01 -5.44 13.76
C ASN A 55 -2.19 -5.04 14.66
N HIS A 56 -2.65 -5.94 15.54
CA HIS A 56 -3.87 -5.77 16.35
C HIS A 56 -3.88 -4.50 17.23
N LYS A 57 -2.72 -3.88 17.48
CA LYS A 57 -2.69 -2.57 18.15
C LYS A 57 -3.26 -1.43 17.29
N GLN A 58 -3.27 -1.60 15.97
CA GLN A 58 -3.59 -0.58 14.98
C GLN A 58 -4.86 -0.91 14.17
N HIS A 59 -5.33 -2.17 14.17
CA HIS A 59 -6.52 -2.58 13.42
C HIS A 59 -7.65 -3.09 14.33
N ASN A 60 -8.76 -2.35 14.39
CA ASN A 60 -10.01 -2.81 14.99
C ASN A 60 -10.76 -3.74 14.00
N PRO A 61 -11.01 -5.02 14.34
CA PRO A 61 -11.74 -5.95 13.46
C PRO A 61 -13.15 -5.50 13.05
N ASN A 62 -13.77 -4.63 13.86
CA ASN A 62 -15.11 -4.09 13.57
C ASN A 62 -15.11 -3.06 12.43
N ASN A 63 -13.94 -2.53 12.04
CA ASN A 63 -13.82 -1.51 10.99
C ASN A 63 -13.69 -2.13 9.58
N GLY A 64 -13.81 -3.47 9.45
CA GLY A 64 -13.72 -4.18 8.18
C GLY A 64 -12.42 -4.97 8.00
N ARG A 65 -12.36 -5.74 6.91
CA ARG A 65 -11.21 -6.62 6.59
C ARG A 65 -10.02 -5.79 6.11
N ILE A 66 -8.79 -6.22 6.37
CA ILE A 66 -7.63 -5.52 5.81
C ILE A 66 -7.62 -5.67 4.28
N ALA A 67 -7.46 -4.55 3.58
CA ALA A 67 -7.33 -4.48 2.13
C ALA A 67 -6.30 -3.40 1.78
N TRP A 68 -5.20 -3.80 1.15
CA TRP A 68 -4.06 -2.96 0.83
C TRP A 68 -4.18 -2.39 -0.58
N GLN A 69 -4.07 -1.07 -0.70
CA GLN A 69 -4.07 -0.34 -1.97
C GLN A 69 -2.73 0.39 -2.14
N LEU A 70 -2.16 0.32 -3.34
CA LEU A 70 -0.87 0.96 -3.65
C LEU A 70 -1.04 2.48 -3.72
N LEU A 71 -0.10 3.23 -3.12
CA LEU A 71 -0.07 4.70 -3.20
C LEU A 71 1.06 5.23 -4.08
N VAL A 72 2.23 4.57 -4.05
CA VAL A 72 3.40 4.96 -4.85
C VAL A 72 4.32 3.76 -5.00
N TYR A 73 4.89 3.59 -6.19
CA TYR A 73 5.92 2.59 -6.49
C TYR A 73 7.07 3.21 -7.30
N PRO A 74 8.32 2.71 -7.16
CA PRO A 74 9.44 3.15 -7.97
C PRO A 74 9.38 2.51 -9.37
N VAL A 75 9.67 3.30 -10.40
CA VAL A 75 9.89 2.82 -11.78
C VAL A 75 11.39 2.59 -11.95
N GLN A 76 11.79 1.37 -12.31
CA GLN A 76 13.19 1.08 -12.65
C GLN A 76 13.52 1.64 -14.03
N GLN A 77 14.72 2.20 -14.18
CA GLN A 77 15.30 2.64 -15.44
C GLN A 77 16.42 1.69 -15.86
#